data_AF-A0A7Y4TF23-F1
#
_entry.id   AF-A0A7Y4TF23-F1
#
_cell.length_a   1.000
_cell.length_b   1.000
_cell.length_c   1.000
_cell.angle_alpha   90.00
_cell.angle_beta   90.00
_cell.angle_gamma   90.00
#
_symmetry.space_group_name_H-M   'P 1'
#
loop_
_entity.id
_entity.type
_entity.pdbx_description
1 polymer ?
#
loop_
_entity_poly.entity_id
_entity_poly.type
_entity_poly.pdbx_seq_one_letter_code
_entity_poly.pdbx_strand_id
1 'polypeptide(L)' 'MKLPRLPERSPVKITIAIDPATYAMLQTYAVLYRETYGVEEPPTELIPYMLKSFLENDRSFVRARRARASVPEGA' A
#
# COMPACT_ATOMS: atom_id res chain seq x y z
N MET A 1 26.40 5.07 24.31
CA MET A 1 25.19 4.36 23.86
C MET A 1 24.88 4.79 22.44
N LYS A 2 24.89 3.86 21.47
CA LYS A 2 24.51 4.19 20.09
C LYS A 2 23.01 3.99 19.98
N LEU A 3 22.23 5.08 19.94
CA LEU A 3 20.82 4.97 19.57
C LEU A 3 20.76 4.34 18.17
N PRO A 4 20.00 3.26 17.96
CA PRO A 4 19.78 2.74 16.63
C PRO A 4 19.10 3.84 15.81
N ARG A 5 19.64 4.11 14.62
CA ARG A 5 19.08 5.07 13.68
C ARG A 5 17.62 4.68 13.45
N LEU A 6 16.72 5.65 13.57
CA LEU A 6 15.31 5.42 13.26
C LEU A 6 15.21 4.81 11.85
N PRO A 7 14.35 3.79 11.65
CA PRO A 7 14.19 3.18 10.34
C PRO A 7 13.86 4.26 9.32
N GLU A 8 14.36 4.10 8.10
CA GLU A 8 14.09 5.04 7.02
C GLU A 8 12.58 5.10 6.77
N ARG A 9 11.99 6.27 7.06
CA ARG A 9 10.55 6.53 6.89
C ARG A 9 10.24 7.32 5.61
N SER A 10 11.25 7.51 4.76
CA SER A 10 11.11 8.24 3.52
C SER A 10 10.15 7.50 2.59
N PRO A 11 9.12 8.16 2.05
CA PRO A 11 8.22 7.51 1.10
C PRO A 11 9.00 7.09 -0.14
N VAL A 12 8.82 5.84 -0.57
CA VAL A 12 9.39 5.33 -1.81
C VAL A 12 8.45 5.70 -2.95
N LYS A 13 8.95 6.47 -3.93
CA LYS A 13 8.20 6.77 -5.16
C LYS A 13 8.33 5.62 -6.14
N ILE A 14 7.19 5.10 -6.59
CA ILE A 14 7.11 4.06 -7.62
C ILE A 14 6.33 4.61 -8.80
N THR A 15 6.92 4.58 -9.99
CA THR A 15 6.22 4.92 -11.24
C THR A 15 5.68 3.63 -11.87
N ILE A 16 4.39 3.59 -12.16
CA ILE A 16 3.71 2.45 -12.78
C ILE A 16 2.94 2.90 -14.03
N ALA A 17 2.79 1.98 -14.98
CA ALA A 17 1.81 2.11 -16.05
C ALA A 17 0.60 1.25 -15.68
N ILE A 18 -0.61 1.79 -15.85
CA ILE A 18 -1.87 1.08 -15.67
C ILE A 18 -2.69 1.19 -16.95
N ASP A 19 -3.51 0.19 -17.22
CA ASP A 19 -4.39 0.22 -18.38
C ASP A 19 -5.56 1.22 -18.17
N PRO A 20 -6.21 1.68 -19.25
CA PRO A 20 -7.30 2.64 -19.16
C PRO A 20 -8.51 2.17 -18.35
N ALA A 21 -8.80 0.86 -18.33
CA ALA A 21 -9.93 0.34 -17.57
C ALA A 21 -9.66 0.41 -16.07
N THR A 22 -8.45 0.05 -15.63
CA THR A 22 -8.01 0.23 -14.24
C THR A 22 -8.05 1.71 -13.83
N TYR A 23 -7.59 2.61 -14.70
CA TYR A 23 -7.69 4.06 -14.41
C TYR A 23 -9.14 4.53 -14.24
N ALA A 24 -10.07 4.09 -15.09
CA ALA A 24 -11.48 4.43 -14.97
C ALA A 24 -12.11 3.91 -13.66
N MET A 25 -11.73 2.71 -13.22
CA MET A 25 -12.17 2.16 -11.93
C MET A 25 -11.66 2.99 -10.75
N LEU A 26 -10.38 3.42 -10.80
CA LEU A 26 -9.78 4.27 -9.79
C LEU A 26 -10.48 5.64 -9.70
N GLN A 27 -10.84 6.24 -10.83
CA GLN A 27 -11.60 7.49 -10.88
C GLN A 27 -12.99 7.33 -10.26
N THR A 28 -13.69 6.24 -10.61
CA THR A 28 -14.99 5.91 -10.00
C THR A 28 -14.87 5.75 -8.48
N TYR A 29 -13.81 5.07 -8.02
CA TYR A 29 -13.57 4.88 -6.59
C TYR A 29 -13.37 6.21 -5.85
N ALA A 30 -12.62 7.15 -6.42
CA ALA A 30 -12.43 8.48 -5.84
C ALA A 30 -13.74 9.26 -5.70
N VAL A 31 -14.64 9.17 -6.70
CA VAL A 31 -15.98 9.75 -6.63
C VAL A 31 -16.78 9.15 -5.47
N LEU A 32 -16.82 7.83 -5.36
CA LEU A 32 -17.52 7.14 -4.27
C LEU A 32 -16.94 7.47 -2.89
N TYR A 33 -15.61 7.58 -2.79
CA TYR A 33 -14.94 7.99 -1.55
C TYR A 33 -15.42 9.38 -1.12
N ARG A 34 -15.46 10.34 -2.04
CA ARG A 34 -15.98 11.68 -1.79
C ARG A 34 -17.45 11.67 -1.41
N GLU A 35 -18.29 10.90 -2.09
CA GLU A 35 -19.71 10.78 -1.74
C GLU A 35 -19.92 10.19 -0.34
N THR A 36 -19.06 9.24 0.06
CA THR A 36 -19.15 8.56 1.35
C THR A 36 -18.67 9.44 2.50
N TYR A 37 -17.57 10.18 2.30
CA TYR A 37 -16.86 10.88 3.39
C TYR A 37 -16.90 12.41 3.27
N GLY A 38 -17.43 12.96 2.19
CA GLY A 38 -17.42 14.40 1.91
C GLY A 38 -16.04 14.98 1.58
N VAL A 39 -15.02 14.13 1.40
CA VAL A 39 -13.63 14.55 1.14
C VAL A 39 -13.21 14.09 -0.25
N GLU A 40 -12.75 15.03 -1.06
CA GLU A 40 -12.19 14.73 -2.38
C GLU A 40 -10.71 14.37 -2.26
N GLU A 41 -10.37 13.15 -2.67
CA GLU A 41 -8.99 12.67 -2.72
C GLU A 41 -8.72 12.08 -4.10
N PRO A 42 -7.60 12.45 -4.77
CA PRO A 42 -7.28 11.87 -6.07
C PRO A 42 -6.88 10.40 -5.90
N PRO A 43 -7.03 9.57 -6.94
CA PRO A 43 -6.67 8.15 -6.82
C PRO A 43 -5.21 7.91 -6.38
N THR A 44 -4.30 8.80 -6.73
CA THR A 44 -2.88 8.70 -6.33
C THR A 44 -2.67 8.73 -4.83
N GLU A 45 -3.53 9.43 -4.08
CA GLU A 45 -3.47 9.45 -2.61
C GLU A 45 -4.20 8.24 -2.00
N LEU A 46 -5.22 7.72 -2.68
CA LEU A 46 -5.97 6.53 -2.23
C LEU A 46 -5.22 5.21 -2.46
N ILE A 47 -4.50 5.09 -3.57
CA ILE A 47 -3.80 3.87 -4.01
C ILE A 47 -2.88 3.29 -2.92
N PRO A 48 -2.02 4.07 -2.24
CA PRO A 48 -1.16 3.54 -1.17
C PRO A 48 -1.95 2.85 -0.05
N TYR A 49 -3.08 3.42 0.36
CA TYR A 49 -3.94 2.82 1.39
C TYR A 49 -4.68 1.58 0.87
N MET A 50 -5.14 1.60 -0.37
CA MET A 50 -5.77 0.44 -1.02
C MET A 50 -4.78 -0.73 -1.12
N LEU A 51 -3.55 -0.47 -1.58
CA LEU A 51 -2.50 -1.49 -1.71
C LEU A 51 -2.07 -2.04 -0.35
N LYS A 52 -1.89 -1.17 0.65
CA LYS A 52 -1.58 -1.60 2.02
C LYS A 52 -2.68 -2.51 2.56
N SER A 53 -3.94 -2.07 2.44
CA SER A 53 -5.10 -2.84 2.89
C SER A 53 -5.19 -4.19 2.18
N PHE A 54 -4.94 -4.22 0.86
CA PHE A 54 -4.90 -5.46 0.09
C PHE A 54 -3.83 -6.42 0.62
N LEU A 55 -2.59 -5.95 0.80
CA LEU A 55 -1.48 -6.78 1.29
C LEU A 55 -1.69 -7.27 2.73
N GLU A 56 -2.27 -6.43 3.60
CA GLU A 56 -2.57 -6.81 4.99
C GLU A 56 -3.68 -7.88 5.09
N ASN A 57 -4.59 -7.90 4.12
CA ASN A 57 -5.71 -8.85 4.09
C ASN A 57 -5.45 -10.10 3.23
N ASP A 58 -4.40 -10.13 2.42
CA ASP A 58 -3.96 -11.35 1.72
C ASP A 58 -3.36 -12.35 2.72
N ARG A 59 -4.16 -13.35 3.12
CA ARG A 59 -3.75 -14.39 4.07
C ARG A 59 -2.55 -15.20 3.61
N SER A 60 -2.45 -15.47 2.30
CA SER A 60 -1.34 -16.25 1.74
C SER A 60 -0.05 -15.45 1.83
N PHE A 61 -0.11 -14.17 1.45
CA PHE A 61 1.00 -13.23 1.63
C PHE A 61 1.40 -13.09 3.10
N VAL A 62 0.45 -12.87 4.01
CA VAL A 62 0.72 -12.71 5.45
C VAL A 62 1.40 -13.94 6.04
N ARG A 63 0.95 -15.16 5.68
CA ARG A 63 1.59 -16.41 6.10
C ARG A 63 3.02 -16.52 5.59
N ALA A 64 3.24 -16.28 4.30
CA ALA A 64 4.56 -16.33 3.69
C ALA A 64 5.53 -15.30 4.32
N ARG A 65 5.06 -14.07 4.57
CA ARG A 65 5.83 -13.01 5.22
C ARG A 65 6.25 -13.40 6.63
N ARG A 66 5.34 -13.98 7.43
CA ARG A 66 5.66 -14.46 8.79
C ARG A 66 6.68 -15.59 8.77
N ALA A 67 6.50 -16.57 7.87
CA ALA A 67 7.44 -17.68 7.72
C ALA A 67 8.85 -17.18 7.36
N ARG A 68 8.96 -16.19 6.47
CA ARG A 68 10.26 -15.57 6.14
C ARG A 68 10.84 -14.74 7.28
N ALA A 69 10.02 -14.01 8.05
CA ALA A 69 10.47 -13.24 9.20
C ALA A 69 10.96 -14.12 10.36
N SER A 70 10.47 -15.37 10.46
CA SER A 70 10.95 -16.36 11.44
C SER A 70 12.22 -17.10 11.03
N VAL A 71 12.71 -16.93 9.80
CA VAL A 71 14.02 -17.45 9.37
C VAL A 71 15.04 -16.34 9.55
N PRO A 72 16.02 -16.47 10.46
CA PRO A 72 17.10 -15.50 10.58
C PRO A 72 17.84 -15.40 9.26
N GLU A 73 18.08 -14.18 8.79
CA GLU A 73 18.92 -13.91 7.62
C GLU A 73 20.38 -14.28 7.99
N GLY A 74 20.76 -15.53 7.69
CA GLY A 74 22.11 -16.06 7.97
C GLY A 74 22.19 -17.50 8.47
N ALA A 75 21.33 -18.41 8.02
CA ALA A 75 21.54 -19.86 8.16
C ALA A 75 22.18 -20.44 6.89
#